data_AF-A0A6N2YTT2-F1
#
_entry.id   AF-A0A6N2YTT2-F1
#
_cell.length_a   1.000
_cell.length_b   1.000
_cell.length_c   1.000
_cell.angle_alpha   90.00
_cell.angle_beta   90.00
_cell.angle_gamma   90.00
#
_symmetry.space_group_name_H-M   'P 1'
#
loop_
_entity.id
_entity.type
_entity.pdbx_description
1 polymer ?
#
loop_
_entity_poly.entity_id
_entity_poly.type
_entity_poly.pdbx_seq_one_letter_code
_entity_poly.pdbx_strand_id
1 'polypeptide(L)' 'MNFIYAKVEVDVSGGKIIDVRILEHRQERGKAAEAVANEIVDEQRIDVDTVSGATNSSIVIKKAVEVALKGNA' A
#
# COMPACT_ATOMS: atom_id res chain seq x y z
N MET A 1 -23.14 2.90 -1.79
CA MET A 1 -21.95 2.29 -2.41
C MET A 1 -20.87 2.17 -1.36
N ASN A 2 -20.35 0.97 -1.12
CA ASN A 2 -19.22 0.78 -0.22
C ASN A 2 -17.95 0.90 -1.06
N PHE A 3 -17.21 1.98 -0.89
CA PHE A 3 -15.93 2.19 -1.56
C PHE A 3 -14.82 1.49 -0.77
N ILE A 4 -13.96 0.74 -1.47
CA ILE A 4 -12.71 0.24 -0.91
C ILE A 4 -11.70 1.39 -0.95
N TYR A 5 -11.05 1.67 0.17
CA TYR A 5 -9.99 2.67 0.24
C TYR A 5 -8.93 2.27 1.27
N ALA A 6 -7.73 2.83 1.12
CA ALA A 6 -6.65 2.66 2.08
C ALA A 6 -5.98 4.01 2.34
N LYS A 7 -5.54 4.21 3.58
CA LYS A 7 -4.70 5.31 4.02
C LYS A 7 -3.43 4.70 4.59
N VAL A 8 -2.29 5.20 4.10
CA VAL A 8 -0.98 4.71 4.52
C VAL A 8 -0.09 5.88 4.94
N GLU A 9 0.86 5.59 5.81
CA GLU A 9 1.99 6.42 6.15
C GLU A 9 3.25 5.71 5.64
N VAL A 10 4.12 6.45 4.94
CA VAL A 10 5.34 5.91 4.36
C VAL A 10 6.50 6.66 4.95
N ASP A 11 7.44 5.93 5.56
CA ASP A 11 8.67 6.51 6.09
C ASP A 11 9.80 6.26 5.10
N VAL A 12 10.51 7.34 4.74
CA VAL A 12 11.60 7.32 3.79
C VAL A 12 12.83 7.89 4.46
N SER A 13 13.91 7.12 4.49
CA SER A 13 15.19 7.54 5.05
C SER A 13 16.33 7.18 4.11
N GLY A 14 17.22 8.14 3.85
CA GLY A 14 18.35 7.95 2.93
C GLY A 14 17.94 7.56 1.51
N GLY A 15 16.76 7.99 1.05
CA GLY A 15 16.22 7.65 -0.28
C GLY A 15 15.65 6.23 -0.39
N LYS A 16 15.45 5.53 0.73
CA LYS A 16 14.85 4.19 0.78
C LYS A 16 13.58 4.22 1.61
N ILE A 17 12.61 3.40 1.22
CA ILE A 17 11.38 3.17 1.97
C ILE A 17 11.74 2.28 3.16
N ILE A 18 11.67 2.80 4.38
CA ILE A 18 12.00 2.01 5.58
C ILE A 18 10.78 1.35 6.20
N ASP A 19 9.59 1.92 5.98
CA ASP A 19 8.35 1.43 6.58
C ASP A 19 7.14 1.91 5.77
N VAL A 20 6.11 1.05 5.70
CA VAL A 20 4.80 1.37 5.12
C VAL A 20 3.73 0.94 6.11
N ARG A 21 3.16 1.90 6.83
CA ARG A 21 2.11 1.66 7.83
C ARG A 21 0.75 1.87 7.21
N ILE A 22 -0.12 0.89 7.36
CA ILE A 22 -1.52 1.02 6.97
C ILE A 22 -2.29 1.64 8.14
N LEU A 23 -2.65 2.91 7.98
CA LEU A 23 -3.41 3.66 8.99
C LEU A 23 -4.91 3.30 8.94
N GLU A 24 -5.43 3.08 7.74
CA GLU A 24 -6.82 2.70 7.54
C GLU A 24 -6.94 1.85 6.27
N HIS A 25 -7.73 0.78 6.32
CA HIS A 25 -8.02 -0.05 5.16
C HIS A 25 -9.47 -0.50 5.22
N ARG A 26 -10.32 0.20 4.47
CA ARG A 26 -11.70 -0.22 4.27
C ARG A 26 -11.72 -1.24 3.15
N GLN A 27 -11.90 -2.49 3.53
CA GLN A 27 -11.94 -3.61 2.62
C GLN A 27 -13.18 -4.47 2.87
N GLU A 28 -13.65 -5.17 1.84
CA GLU A 28 -14.70 -6.18 1.99
C GLU A 28 -14.05 -7.53 2.32
N ARG A 29 -13.51 -8.21 1.30
CA ARG A 29 -12.76 -9.47 1.46
C ARG A 29 -11.25 -9.31 1.28
N GLY A 30 -10.79 -8.09 1.00
CA GLY A 30 -9.42 -7.81 0.55
C GLY A 30 -8.36 -7.61 1.65
N LYS A 31 -8.59 -8.04 2.90
CA LYS A 31 -7.61 -7.85 4.00
C LYS A 31 -6.23 -8.42 3.68
N ALA A 32 -6.17 -9.52 2.93
CA ALA A 32 -4.91 -10.15 2.53
C ALA A 32 -3.98 -9.21 1.73
N ALA A 33 -4.52 -8.16 1.10
CA ALA A 33 -3.72 -7.17 0.39
C ALA A 33 -2.80 -6.33 1.29
N GLU A 34 -2.98 -6.36 2.61
CA GLU A 34 -2.08 -5.65 3.54
C GLU A 34 -0.63 -6.16 3.43
N ALA A 35 -0.43 -7.40 2.97
CA ALA A 35 0.90 -7.96 2.68
C ALA A 35 1.66 -7.16 1.60
N VAL A 36 0.96 -6.50 0.68
CA VAL A 36 1.55 -5.66 -0.38
C VAL A 36 2.39 -4.53 0.23
N ALA A 37 2.01 -4.00 1.39
CA ALA A 37 2.81 -2.96 2.05
C ALA A 37 4.22 -3.48 2.42
N ASN A 38 4.32 -4.72 2.89
CA ASN A 38 5.61 -5.34 3.21
C ASN A 38 6.41 -5.62 1.94
N GLU A 39 5.78 -6.14 0.89
CA GLU A 39 6.46 -6.38 -0.40
C GLU A 39 7.04 -5.10 -1.00
N ILE A 40 6.34 -3.96 -0.86
CA ILE A 40 6.86 -2.67 -1.32
C ILE A 40 8.13 -2.26 -0.57
N VAL A 41 8.19 -2.51 0.75
CA VAL A 41 9.39 -2.25 1.56
C VAL A 41 10.51 -3.21 1.16
N ASP A 42 10.21 -4.50 0.99
CA ASP A 42 11.24 -5.49 0.65
C ASP A 42 11.81 -5.29 -0.76
N GLU A 43 10.95 -5.02 -1.75
CA GLU A 43 11.37 -4.86 -3.14
C GLU A 43 11.76 -3.42 -3.50
N GLN A 44 11.53 -2.46 -2.59
CA GLN A 44 11.74 -1.03 -2.81
C GLN A 44 11.05 -0.51 -4.10
N ARG A 45 9.90 -1.09 -4.45
CA ARG A 45 9.10 -0.70 -5.63
C ARG A 45 7.63 -0.72 -5.30
N ILE A 46 6.85 0.16 -5.91
CA ILE A 46 5.40 0.22 -5.70
C ILE A 46 4.68 -0.84 -6.54
N ASP A 47 5.18 -1.12 -7.74
CA ASP A 47 4.55 -2.05 -8.69
C ASP A 47 4.92 -3.51 -8.38
N VAL A 48 4.49 -3.96 -7.19
CA VAL A 48 4.55 -5.36 -6.77
C VAL A 48 3.29 -6.12 -7.19
N ASP A 49 3.36 -7.44 -7.12
CA ASP A 49 2.24 -8.31 -7.46
C ASP A 49 1.01 -8.07 -6.56
N THR A 50 -0.16 -8.37 -7.08
CA THR A 50 -1.41 -8.27 -6.31
C THR A 50 -1.73 -9.60 -5.65
N VAL A 51 -2.32 -9.56 -4.46
CA VAL A 51 -2.74 -10.77 -3.75
C VAL A 51 -4.02 -11.33 -4.38
N SER A 52 -4.00 -12.63 -4.71
CA SER A 52 -5.17 -13.35 -5.26
C SER A 52 -6.37 -13.25 -4.31
N GLY A 53 -7.54 -12.89 -4.84
CA GLY A 53 -8.74 -12.65 -4.03
C GLY A 53 -8.79 -11.29 -3.33
N ALA A 54 -7.75 -10.45 -3.47
CA ALA A 54 -7.66 -9.11 -2.90
C ALA A 54 -7.10 -8.08 -3.89
N THR A 55 -7.31 -8.28 -5.20
CA THR A 55 -6.75 -7.44 -6.27
C THR A 55 -7.12 -5.96 -6.12
N ASN A 56 -8.40 -5.64 -5.89
CA ASN A 56 -8.83 -4.25 -5.72
C ASN A 56 -8.19 -3.58 -4.50
N SER A 57 -8.13 -4.28 -3.37
CA SER A 57 -7.43 -3.79 -2.17
C SER A 57 -5.93 -3.61 -2.42
N SER A 58 -5.29 -4.52 -3.16
CA SER A 58 -3.87 -4.43 -3.51
C SER A 58 -3.60 -3.17 -4.35
N ILE A 59 -4.43 -2.91 -5.36
CA ILE A 59 -4.32 -1.71 -6.21
C ILE A 59 -4.49 -0.43 -5.38
N VAL A 60 -5.46 -0.41 -4.47
CA VAL A 60 -5.74 0.75 -3.62
C VAL A 60 -4.58 1.03 -2.66
N ILE A 61 -3.99 -0.01 -2.05
CA ILE A 61 -2.81 0.14 -1.18
C ILE A 61 -1.62 0.65 -2.00
N LYS A 62 -1.32 0.04 -3.16
CA LYS A 62 -0.26 0.53 -4.07
C LYS A 62 -0.45 2.00 -4.42
N LYS A 63 -1.69 2.41 -4.72
CA LYS A 63 -2.00 3.80 -5.06
C LYS A 63 -1.85 4.74 -3.86
N ALA A 64 -2.25 4.31 -2.67
CA ALA A 64 -2.07 5.10 -1.45
C ALA A 64 -0.57 5.33 -1.15
N VAL A 65 0.25 4.30 -1.32
CA VAL A 65 1.72 4.41 -1.17
C VAL A 65 2.32 5.35 -2.21
N GLU A 66 1.91 5.24 -3.48
CA GLU A 66 2.33 6.17 -4.53
C GLU A 66 2.02 7.63 -4.18
N VAL A 67 0.81 7.89 -3.69
CA VAL A 67 0.39 9.24 -3.30
C VAL A 67 1.21 9.73 -2.12
N ALA A 68 1.45 8.90 -1.10
CA ALA A 68 2.26 9.26 0.06
C ALA A 68 3.70 9.61 -0.35
N LEU A 69 4.31 8.83 -1.24
CA LEU A 69 5.66 9.10 -1.74
C LEU A 69 5.75 10.38 -2.57
N LYS A 70 4.74 10.67 -3.40
CA LYS A 70 4.67 11.92 -4.17
C LYS A 70 4.41 13.15 -3.29
N GLY A 71 3.66 12.99 -2.20
CA GLY A 71 3.39 14.08 -1.25
C GLY A 71 4.57 14.41 -0.33
N ASN A 72 5.55 13.51 -0.22
CA ASN A 72 6.79 13.68 0.54
C ASN A 72 7.95 14.25 -0.31
N ALA A 73 7.69 14.63 -1.56
CA ALA A 73 8.67 15.20 -2.49
C ALA A 73 8.64 16.74 -2.50
#